data_AF-A0A0K2YJ97-F1
#
_entry.id   AF-A0A0K2YJ97-F1
#
_cell.length_a   1.000
_cell.length_b   1.000
_cell.length_c   1.000
_cell.angle_alpha   90.00
_cell.angle_beta   90.00
_cell.angle_gamma   90.00
#
_symmetry.space_group_name_H-M   'P 1'
#
loop_
_entity.id
_entity.type
_entity.pdbx_description
1 polymer ?
#
loop_
_entity_poly.entity_id
_entity_poly.type
_entity_poly.pdbx_seq_one_letter_code
_entity_poly.pdbx_strand_id
1 'polypeptide(L)'
;MDCVAGTDDEHQPDGLAGGVEPRIPGIAAAVVTVGHAASGRAGARPHQSPWAAMESYTSLIRRHTPLRALRLPMTTGDPAAVAARIGALAPRVAVAFVTGLNAEDSSRIKGEVAARGGPLVLTELDTATAALAATTISTLRRRGIAPRSGRVVVTRPEAAPLLGATLVRCGIGQVTNWRTGDAQAFPLRRLMEGHDALIDLAGAAADTDAPGRTVRPPADPHELGRLVLPGLIGALCGHDASGVSAEVLAAAARALALTTPPGQVLPGPDDGLVPRAIAREVGRVLAPPADRSRHP
;
A
#
# COMPACT_ATOMS: atom_id res chain seq x y z
N MET A 1 -2.86 1.81 91.17
CA MET A 1 -3.59 0.53 91.15
C MET A 1 -3.61 0.09 89.70
N ASP A 2 -2.85 -0.97 89.45
CA ASP A 2 -2.42 -1.45 88.14
C ASP A 2 -3.49 -2.20 87.33
N CYS A 3 -3.09 -2.52 86.10
CA CYS A 3 -3.46 -3.69 85.26
C CYS A 3 -4.68 -3.51 84.33
N VAL A 4 -4.70 -3.90 83.05
CA VAL A 4 -3.82 -4.80 82.26
C VAL A 4 -4.17 -4.73 80.74
N ALA A 5 -3.12 -4.87 79.91
CA ALA A 5 -2.95 -5.50 78.57
C ALA A 5 -3.84 -5.24 77.32
N GLY A 6 -3.13 -5.24 76.17
CA GLY A 6 -3.59 -5.55 74.82
C GLY A 6 -2.70 -4.88 73.77
N THR A 7 -1.49 -5.41 73.48
CA THR A 7 -1.13 -6.31 72.36
C THR A 7 -1.12 -5.67 70.96
N ASP A 8 0.03 -5.90 70.32
CA ASP A 8 0.28 -6.09 68.89
C ASP A 8 0.73 -4.90 68.02
N ASP A 9 2.06 -4.90 67.90
CA ASP A 9 2.94 -4.46 66.82
C ASP A 9 2.47 -5.07 65.47
N GLU A 10 1.99 -4.23 64.54
CA GLU A 10 1.94 -4.60 63.12
C GLU A 10 2.49 -3.46 62.27
N HIS A 11 3.73 -3.69 61.84
CA HIS A 11 4.39 -3.12 60.67
C HIS A 11 3.40 -2.99 59.50
N GLN A 12 3.15 -1.75 59.07
CA GLN A 12 2.42 -1.46 57.85
C GLN A 12 3.42 -1.46 56.66
N PRO A 13 3.41 -2.47 55.76
CA PRO A 13 4.22 -2.39 54.57
C PRO A 13 3.59 -1.39 53.60
N ASP A 14 4.44 -0.47 53.12
CA ASP A 14 4.18 0.47 52.04
C ASP A 14 3.41 -0.22 50.91
N GLY A 15 2.19 0.25 50.70
CA GLY A 15 1.35 -0.13 49.58
C GLY A 15 2.09 0.16 48.28
N LEU A 16 2.51 -0.91 47.62
CA LEU A 16 2.95 -0.91 46.23
C LEU A 16 1.92 -0.12 45.41
N ALA A 17 2.31 1.09 45.01
CA ALA A 17 1.65 1.83 43.97
C ALA A 17 1.61 0.92 42.74
N GLY A 18 0.45 0.31 42.51
CA GLY A 18 0.10 -0.34 41.26
C GLY A 18 0.13 0.72 40.17
N GLY A 19 1.31 0.94 39.62
CA GLY A 19 1.49 1.67 38.39
C GLY A 19 0.74 0.92 37.32
N VAL A 20 -0.51 1.33 37.08
CA VAL A 20 -1.14 1.10 35.80
C VAL A 20 -0.33 1.94 34.84
N GLU A 21 0.72 1.32 34.29
CA GLU A 21 1.37 1.81 33.08
C GLU A 21 0.23 2.17 32.11
N PRO A 22 0.15 3.42 31.63
CA PRO A 22 -0.82 3.74 30.61
C PRO A 22 -0.47 2.85 29.41
N ARG A 23 -1.26 1.79 29.20
CA ARG A 23 -1.28 1.06 27.93
C ARG A 23 -1.79 2.05 26.90
N ILE A 24 -0.88 2.85 26.34
CA ILE A 24 -1.11 3.58 25.11
C ILE A 24 -1.65 2.51 24.15
N PRO A 25 -2.91 2.59 23.68
CA PRO A 25 -3.42 1.61 22.75
C PRO A 25 -2.54 1.70 21.50
N GLY A 26 -1.61 0.76 21.38
CA GLY A 26 -0.66 0.75 20.27
C GLY A 26 -1.44 0.68 18.99
N ILE A 27 -1.18 1.62 18.08
CA ILE A 27 -1.85 1.71 16.79
C ILE A 27 -1.67 0.37 16.08
N ALA A 28 -2.78 -0.33 15.85
CA ALA A 28 -2.77 -1.62 15.18
C ALA A 28 -3.07 -1.44 13.69
N ALA A 29 -2.39 -2.24 12.88
CA ALA A 29 -2.74 -2.50 11.51
C ALA A 29 -3.42 -3.87 11.42
N ALA A 30 -4.36 -4.05 10.51
CA ALA A 30 -4.90 -5.37 10.17
C ALA A 30 -4.47 -5.75 8.76
N VAL A 31 -4.02 -7.00 8.58
CA VAL A 31 -3.87 -7.62 7.27
C VAL A 31 -5.09 -8.50 7.05
N VAL A 32 -5.90 -8.12 6.07
CA VAL A 32 -7.15 -8.77 5.71
C VAL A 32 -6.94 -9.49 4.39
N THR A 33 -7.12 -10.80 4.39
CA THR A 33 -6.92 -11.58 3.16
C THR A 33 -8.19 -12.28 2.76
N VAL A 34 -8.65 -11.96 1.55
CA VAL A 34 -9.86 -12.52 0.95
C VAL A 34 -9.49 -13.75 0.13
N GLY A 35 -9.79 -14.93 0.68
CA GLY A 35 -9.67 -16.17 -0.06
C GLY A 35 -10.83 -16.32 -1.03
N HIS A 36 -10.59 -16.20 -2.33
CA HIS A 36 -11.55 -16.72 -3.29
C HIS A 36 -11.52 -18.25 -3.20
N ALA A 37 -12.66 -18.89 -2.93
CA ALA A 37 -12.80 -20.31 -3.18
C ALA A 37 -12.42 -20.53 -4.66
N ALA A 38 -11.34 -21.27 -4.89
CA ALA A 38 -10.66 -21.34 -6.18
C ALA A 38 -11.62 -21.72 -7.32
N SER A 39 -12.05 -20.74 -8.12
CA SER A 39 -12.55 -21.02 -9.47
C SER A 39 -11.32 -21.25 -10.34
N GLY A 40 -10.95 -22.52 -10.50
CA GLY A 40 -9.73 -22.94 -11.18
C GLY A 40 -9.60 -22.37 -12.59
N ARG A 41 -8.57 -21.54 -12.79
CA ARG A 41 -7.93 -21.41 -14.11
C ARG A 41 -6.68 -22.28 -14.08
N ALA A 42 -6.75 -23.40 -14.81
CA ALA A 42 -5.63 -24.29 -15.02
C ALA A 42 -4.48 -23.54 -15.71
N GLY A 43 -3.27 -23.61 -15.14
CA GLY A 43 -2.02 -23.27 -15.83
C GLY A 43 -1.12 -22.20 -15.20
N ALA A 44 -1.54 -21.47 -14.16
CA ALA A 44 -0.65 -20.55 -13.46
C ALA A 44 0.14 -21.29 -12.37
N ARG A 45 1.46 -21.01 -12.26
CA ARG A 45 2.33 -21.44 -11.14
C ARG A 45 1.61 -21.26 -9.80
N PRO A 46 1.91 -22.05 -8.76
CA PRO A 46 1.24 -21.88 -7.47
C PRO A 46 1.54 -20.48 -6.95
N HIS A 47 0.55 -19.60 -7.08
CA HIS A 47 0.48 -18.36 -6.33
C HIS A 47 0.65 -18.73 -4.85
N GLN A 48 1.38 -17.89 -4.10
CA GLN A 48 1.44 -18.07 -2.65
C GLN A 48 0.00 -18.17 -2.12
N SER A 49 -0.25 -19.15 -1.24
CA SER A 49 -1.61 -19.28 -0.69
C SER A 49 -2.01 -17.97 -0.02
N PRO A 50 -3.28 -17.56 -0.06
CA PRO A 50 -3.71 -16.30 0.55
C PRO A 50 -3.27 -16.21 2.03
N TRP A 51 -3.31 -17.32 2.76
CA TRP A 51 -2.79 -17.42 4.12
C TRP A 51 -1.29 -17.12 4.22
N ALA A 52 -0.46 -17.70 3.35
CA ALA A 52 0.97 -17.48 3.38
C ALA A 52 1.32 -16.03 2.99
N ALA A 53 0.60 -15.41 2.05
CA ALA A 53 0.74 -14.00 1.72
C ALA A 53 0.39 -13.11 2.93
N MET A 54 -0.71 -13.41 3.63
CA MET A 54 -1.12 -12.71 4.86
C MET A 54 -0.04 -12.77 5.94
N GLU A 55 0.54 -13.96 6.17
CA GLU A 55 1.61 -14.16 7.15
C GLU A 55 2.87 -13.37 6.78
N SER A 56 3.22 -13.40 5.49
CA SER A 56 4.36 -12.66 4.95
C SER A 56 4.19 -11.15 5.15
N TYR A 57 3.05 -10.58 4.76
CA TYR A 57 2.76 -9.17 4.97
C TYR A 57 2.73 -8.78 6.45
N THR A 58 2.14 -9.62 7.30
CA THR A 58 2.12 -9.40 8.76
C THR A 58 3.55 -9.35 9.32
N SER A 59 4.41 -10.26 8.88
CA SER A 59 5.83 -10.32 9.25
C SER A 59 6.57 -9.08 8.76
N LEU A 60 6.35 -8.64 7.52
CA LEU A 60 6.94 -7.43 6.96
C LEU A 60 6.56 -6.18 7.74
N ILE A 61 5.29 -6.02 8.11
CA ILE A 61 4.82 -4.88 8.91
C ILE A 61 5.53 -4.89 10.27
N ARG A 62 5.54 -6.02 10.97
CA ARG A 62 6.18 -6.15 12.31
C ARG A 62 7.69 -5.95 12.27
N ARG A 63 8.35 -6.34 11.17
CA ARG A 63 9.81 -6.21 11.02
C ARG A 63 10.24 -4.77 10.78
N HIS A 64 9.46 -4.01 10.03
CA HIS A 64 9.86 -2.68 9.54
C HIS A 64 9.11 -1.52 10.20
N THR A 65 8.16 -1.79 11.09
CA THR A 65 7.38 -0.78 11.81
C THR A 65 7.16 -1.20 13.27
N PRO A 66 6.89 -0.25 14.18
CA PRO A 66 6.49 -0.58 15.56
C PRO A 66 5.02 -1.04 15.67
N LEU A 67 4.29 -1.17 14.56
CA LEU A 67 2.86 -1.45 14.55
C LEU A 67 2.56 -2.89 14.96
N ARG A 68 1.44 -3.06 15.67
CA ARG A 68 0.86 -4.38 15.90
C ARG A 68 0.07 -4.80 14.67
N ALA A 69 0.53 -5.84 13.97
CA ALA A 69 -0.19 -6.40 12.84
C ALA A 69 -1.12 -7.55 13.28
N LEU A 70 -2.43 -7.37 13.09
CA LEU A 70 -3.47 -8.39 13.24
C LEU A 70 -3.69 -9.12 11.91
N ARG A 71 -4.04 -10.40 11.97
CA ARG A 71 -4.38 -11.23 10.81
C ARG A 71 -5.88 -11.45 10.79
N LEU A 72 -6.52 -11.21 9.66
CA LEU A 72 -7.96 -11.38 9.48
C LEU A 72 -8.24 -12.13 8.18
N PRO A 73 -8.24 -13.46 8.19
CA PRO A 73 -8.65 -14.25 7.03
C PRO A 73 -10.16 -14.06 6.78
N MET A 74 -10.54 -13.95 5.51
CA MET A 74 -11.93 -13.90 5.06
C MET A 74 -12.23 -15.11 4.19
N THR A 75 -13.33 -15.80 4.48
CA THR A 75 -13.84 -16.96 3.73
C THR A 75 -14.80 -16.57 2.60
N THR A 76 -15.21 -15.29 2.56
CA THR A 76 -16.10 -14.73 1.54
C THR A 76 -15.40 -13.57 0.84
N GLY A 77 -15.63 -13.45 -0.46
CA GLY A 77 -15.23 -12.30 -1.28
C GLY A 77 -16.27 -11.20 -1.35
N ASP A 78 -17.43 -11.34 -0.68
CA ASP A 78 -18.49 -10.33 -0.68
C ASP A 78 -17.98 -8.99 -0.09
N PRO A 79 -17.94 -7.91 -0.89
CA PRO A 79 -17.47 -6.60 -0.45
C PRO A 79 -18.19 -6.08 0.79
N ALA A 80 -19.50 -6.32 0.92
CA ALA A 80 -20.29 -5.81 2.04
C ALA A 80 -19.91 -6.52 3.35
N ALA A 81 -19.80 -7.85 3.32
CA ALA A 81 -19.34 -8.64 4.45
C ALA A 81 -17.89 -8.28 4.87
N VAL A 82 -16.98 -8.11 3.89
CA VAL A 82 -15.60 -7.70 4.15
C VAL A 82 -15.57 -6.30 4.78
N ALA A 83 -16.30 -5.34 4.23
CA ALA A 83 -16.38 -3.97 4.76
C ALA A 83 -16.98 -3.93 6.18
N ALA A 84 -18.04 -4.70 6.45
CA ALA A 84 -18.61 -4.81 7.79
C ALA A 84 -17.60 -5.37 8.79
N ARG A 85 -16.85 -6.40 8.38
CA ARG A 85 -15.83 -7.00 9.24
C ARG A 85 -14.66 -6.06 9.52
N ILE A 86 -14.20 -5.30 8.53
CA ILE A 86 -13.16 -4.26 8.69
C ILE A 86 -13.67 -3.14 9.61
N GLY A 87 -14.90 -2.66 9.40
CA GLY A 87 -15.51 -1.62 10.22
C GLY A 87 -15.57 -1.99 11.72
N ALA A 88 -15.86 -3.26 12.02
CA ALA A 88 -15.89 -3.78 13.39
C ALA A 88 -14.52 -3.79 14.11
N LEU A 89 -13.42 -3.50 13.41
CA LEU A 89 -12.09 -3.36 14.01
C LEU A 89 -11.84 -1.96 14.60
N ALA A 90 -12.65 -0.97 14.23
CA ALA A 90 -12.55 0.37 14.78
C ALA A 90 -12.92 0.39 16.28
N PRO A 91 -12.30 1.29 17.09
CA PRO A 91 -11.21 2.20 16.74
C PRO A 91 -9.82 1.56 16.92
N ARG A 92 -9.73 0.25 17.19
CA ARG A 92 -8.48 -0.43 17.58
C ARG A 92 -7.48 -0.52 16.43
N VAL A 93 -7.96 -0.58 15.20
CA VAL A 93 -7.16 -0.64 13.98
C VAL A 93 -7.27 0.70 13.26
N ALA A 94 -6.13 1.33 12.95
CA ALA A 94 -6.11 2.57 12.18
C ALA A 94 -6.12 2.30 10.67
N VAL A 95 -5.41 1.24 10.23
CA VAL A 95 -5.29 0.88 8.82
C VAL A 95 -5.56 -0.61 8.62
N ALA A 96 -6.46 -0.95 7.69
CA ALA A 96 -6.67 -2.30 7.19
C ALA A 96 -6.04 -2.45 5.80
N PHE A 97 -5.01 -3.29 5.69
CA PHE A 97 -4.40 -3.69 4.44
C PHE A 97 -5.12 -4.92 3.87
N VAL A 98 -5.76 -4.78 2.70
CA VAL A 98 -6.63 -5.81 2.12
C VAL A 98 -6.00 -6.42 0.86
N THR A 99 -5.98 -7.75 0.79
CA THR A 99 -5.33 -8.54 -0.27
C THR A 99 -6.34 -9.43 -1.00
N GLY A 100 -6.05 -9.79 -2.25
CA GLY A 100 -6.86 -10.75 -3.02
C GLY A 100 -8.17 -10.20 -3.62
N LEU A 101 -8.23 -8.89 -3.89
CA LEU A 101 -9.40 -8.22 -4.47
C LEU A 101 -9.08 -7.58 -5.83
N ASN A 102 -10.10 -7.47 -6.69
CA ASN A 102 -10.02 -6.66 -7.91
C ASN A 102 -10.24 -5.15 -7.59
N ALA A 103 -10.12 -4.30 -8.61
CA ALA A 103 -10.24 -2.84 -8.47
C ALA A 103 -11.64 -2.35 -8.05
N GLU A 104 -12.70 -3.01 -8.55
CA GLU A 104 -14.08 -2.66 -8.24
C GLU A 104 -14.41 -2.98 -6.78
N ASP A 105 -14.13 -4.20 -6.33
CA ASP A 105 -14.35 -4.65 -4.95
C ASP A 105 -13.50 -3.83 -3.97
N SER A 106 -12.24 -3.53 -4.34
CA SER A 106 -11.36 -2.66 -3.55
C SER A 106 -11.98 -1.27 -3.34
N SER A 107 -12.54 -0.68 -4.40
CA SER A 107 -13.16 0.65 -4.35
C SER A 107 -14.44 0.63 -3.52
N ARG A 108 -15.25 -0.42 -3.65
CA ARG A 108 -16.48 -0.61 -2.90
C ARG A 108 -16.22 -0.75 -1.39
N ILE A 109 -15.26 -1.61 -1.01
CA ILE A 109 -14.88 -1.79 0.40
C ILE A 109 -14.34 -0.48 0.99
N LYS A 110 -13.47 0.24 0.26
CA LYS A 110 -12.97 1.56 0.70
C LYS A 110 -14.11 2.53 1.01
N GLY A 111 -15.07 2.65 0.09
CA GLY A 111 -16.23 3.53 0.24
C GLY A 111 -17.12 3.13 1.42
N GLU A 112 -17.46 1.85 1.55
CA GLU A 112 -18.34 1.35 2.61
C GLU A 112 -17.72 1.46 4.01
N VAL A 113 -16.42 1.17 4.15
CA VAL A 113 -15.72 1.32 5.44
C VAL A 113 -15.62 2.79 5.82
N ALA A 114 -15.26 3.66 4.88
CA ALA A 114 -15.17 5.11 5.13
C ALA A 114 -16.53 5.71 5.53
N ALA A 115 -17.61 5.32 4.84
CA ALA A 115 -18.97 5.78 5.15
C ALA A 115 -19.44 5.43 6.58
N ARG A 116 -18.86 4.38 7.18
CA ARG A 116 -19.14 3.94 8.56
C ARG A 116 -18.13 4.47 9.59
N GLY A 117 -17.20 5.34 9.19
CA GLY A 117 -16.13 5.84 10.06
C GLY A 117 -15.15 4.75 10.50
N GLY A 118 -14.98 3.70 9.68
CA GLY A 118 -14.06 2.60 9.96
C GLY A 118 -12.59 2.93 9.70
N PRO A 119 -11.69 1.94 9.85
CA PRO A 119 -10.26 2.13 9.59
C PRO A 119 -9.98 2.57 8.14
N LEU A 120 -8.86 3.26 7.91
CA LEU A 120 -8.39 3.53 6.56
C LEU A 120 -8.11 2.20 5.84
N VAL A 121 -8.64 2.05 4.63
CA VAL A 121 -8.40 0.85 3.81
C VAL A 121 -7.29 1.11 2.79
N LEU A 122 -6.21 0.33 2.90
CA LEU A 122 -5.12 0.24 1.93
C LEU A 122 -5.22 -1.12 1.22
N THR A 123 -4.97 -1.20 -0.08
CA THR A 123 -5.06 -2.49 -0.81
C THR A 123 -3.77 -2.88 -1.53
N GLU A 124 -3.65 -4.14 -1.94
CA GLU A 124 -2.55 -4.57 -2.84
C GLU A 124 -2.53 -3.79 -4.15
N LEU A 125 -3.70 -3.33 -4.63
CA LEU A 125 -3.77 -2.49 -5.80
C LEU A 125 -3.09 -1.12 -5.58
N ASP A 126 -3.17 -0.56 -4.36
CA ASP A 126 -2.51 0.70 -4.03
C ASP A 126 -0.98 0.55 -4.03
N THR A 127 -0.48 -0.53 -3.41
CA THR A 127 0.96 -0.82 -3.38
C THR A 127 1.49 -1.13 -4.79
N ALA A 128 0.73 -1.89 -5.58
CA ALA A 128 1.05 -2.15 -6.99
C ALA A 128 1.04 -0.85 -7.80
N THR A 129 0.07 0.05 -7.58
CA THR A 129 -0.01 1.35 -8.28
C THR A 129 1.24 2.19 -8.03
N ALA A 130 1.68 2.32 -6.76
CA ALA A 130 2.91 3.04 -6.44
C ALA A 130 4.16 2.38 -7.05
N ALA A 131 4.26 1.06 -6.99
CA ALA A 131 5.40 0.33 -7.53
C ALA A 131 5.48 0.35 -9.08
N LEU A 132 4.33 0.28 -9.77
CA LEU A 132 4.24 0.42 -11.22
C LEU A 132 4.62 1.84 -11.67
N ALA A 133 4.19 2.86 -10.94
CA ALA A 133 4.61 4.23 -11.19
C ALA A 133 6.13 4.41 -10.98
N ALA A 134 6.70 3.85 -9.90
CA ALA A 134 8.14 3.87 -9.68
C ALA A 134 8.92 3.14 -10.79
N THR A 135 8.45 1.96 -11.17
CA THR A 135 9.01 1.16 -12.27
C THR A 135 9.01 1.94 -13.58
N THR A 136 7.94 2.71 -13.83
CA THR A 136 7.83 3.58 -15.01
C THR A 136 8.85 4.72 -14.97
N ILE A 137 9.00 5.40 -13.82
CA ILE A 137 10.03 6.43 -13.63
C ILE A 137 11.43 5.87 -13.88
N SER A 138 11.76 4.72 -13.28
CA SER A 138 13.04 4.05 -13.47
C SER A 138 13.26 3.61 -14.92
N THR A 139 12.21 3.15 -15.60
CA THR A 139 12.27 2.75 -17.02
C THR A 139 12.55 3.94 -17.93
N LEU A 140 11.90 5.09 -17.72
CA LEU A 140 12.18 6.32 -18.45
C LEU A 140 13.62 6.81 -18.18
N ARG A 141 14.03 6.83 -16.91
CA ARG A 141 15.37 7.24 -16.49
C ARG A 141 16.47 6.42 -17.15
N ARG A 142 16.32 5.09 -17.21
CA ARG A 142 17.28 4.19 -17.89
C ARG A 142 17.43 4.48 -19.37
N ARG A 143 16.43 5.12 -19.98
CA ARG A 143 16.43 5.51 -21.39
C ARG A 143 16.83 6.96 -21.61
N GLY A 144 17.28 7.66 -20.55
CA GLY A 144 17.65 9.08 -20.62
C GLY A 144 16.47 10.03 -20.76
N ILE A 145 15.24 9.56 -20.47
CA ILE A 145 14.02 10.36 -20.61
C ILE A 145 13.63 10.91 -19.24
N ALA A 146 13.58 12.23 -19.13
CA ALA A 146 13.07 12.88 -17.93
C ALA A 146 11.56 12.62 -17.78
N PRO A 147 11.03 12.34 -16.56
CA PRO A 147 9.60 12.09 -16.35
C PRO A 147 8.68 13.12 -17.01
N ARG A 148 9.00 14.41 -16.88
CA ARG A 148 8.23 15.54 -17.46
C ARG A 148 8.11 15.53 -18.97
N SER A 149 8.98 14.80 -19.66
CA SER A 149 8.98 14.65 -21.11
C SER A 149 8.48 13.28 -21.55
N GLY A 150 8.29 12.35 -20.60
CA GLY A 150 7.86 10.98 -20.86
C GLY A 150 6.39 10.89 -21.26
N ARG A 151 6.13 10.10 -22.30
CA ARG A 151 4.80 9.77 -22.80
C ARG A 151 4.51 8.29 -22.53
N VAL A 152 3.52 8.01 -21.69
CA VAL A 152 3.25 6.66 -21.20
C VAL A 152 1.89 6.19 -21.69
N VAL A 153 1.82 4.98 -22.23
CA VAL A 153 0.55 4.31 -22.52
C VAL A 153 0.19 3.38 -21.38
N VAL A 154 -1.07 3.38 -20.94
CA VAL A 154 -1.60 2.43 -19.94
C VAL A 154 -2.70 1.60 -20.58
N THR A 155 -2.54 0.28 -20.60
CA THR A 155 -3.60 -0.63 -21.05
C THR A 155 -4.55 -0.96 -19.90
N ARG A 156 -5.85 -1.14 -20.19
CA ARG A 156 -6.89 -1.48 -19.19
C ARG A 156 -6.82 -0.59 -17.93
N PRO A 157 -6.93 0.74 -18.05
CA PRO A 157 -6.77 1.67 -16.92
C PRO A 157 -7.73 1.40 -15.75
N GLU A 158 -8.89 0.79 -16.01
CA GLU A 158 -9.85 0.36 -14.99
C GLU A 158 -9.30 -0.69 -14.01
N ALA A 159 -8.25 -1.43 -14.39
CA ALA A 159 -7.60 -2.39 -13.49
C ALA A 159 -6.77 -1.70 -12.39
N ALA A 160 -6.37 -0.44 -12.58
CA ALA A 160 -5.67 0.37 -11.59
C ALA A 160 -6.13 1.84 -11.67
N PRO A 161 -7.32 2.18 -11.14
CA PRO A 161 -7.96 3.48 -11.39
C PRO A 161 -7.13 4.70 -10.96
N LEU A 162 -6.31 4.58 -9.92
CA LEU A 162 -5.45 5.67 -9.45
C LEU A 162 -4.11 5.79 -10.20
N LEU A 163 -3.77 4.85 -11.09
CA LEU A 163 -2.45 4.83 -11.74
C LEU A 163 -2.21 6.06 -12.62
N GLY A 164 -3.18 6.44 -13.45
CA GLY A 164 -3.04 7.61 -14.32
C GLY A 164 -2.78 8.89 -13.54
N ALA A 165 -3.60 9.15 -12.51
CA ALA A 165 -3.42 10.30 -11.61
C ALA A 165 -2.08 10.24 -10.86
N THR A 166 -1.69 9.05 -10.38
CA THR A 166 -0.40 8.84 -9.70
C THR A 166 0.78 9.15 -10.62
N LEU A 167 0.76 8.72 -11.88
CA LEU A 167 1.79 9.04 -12.87
C LEU A 167 1.89 10.54 -13.12
N VAL A 168 0.76 11.23 -13.29
CA VAL A 168 0.74 12.69 -13.44
C VAL A 168 1.34 13.38 -12.20
N ARG A 169 0.98 12.93 -10.99
CA ARG A 169 1.56 13.44 -9.73
C ARG A 169 3.04 13.09 -9.55
N CYS A 170 3.53 12.04 -10.18
CA CYS A 170 4.95 11.75 -10.30
C CYS A 170 5.69 12.68 -11.28
N GLY A 171 4.96 13.53 -12.01
CA GLY A 171 5.51 14.45 -13.00
C GLY A 171 5.70 13.83 -14.37
N ILE A 172 4.96 12.77 -14.71
CA ILE A 172 4.95 12.20 -16.07
C ILE A 172 4.25 13.16 -17.03
N GLY A 173 4.89 13.47 -18.15
CA GLY A 173 4.45 14.51 -19.08
C GLY A 173 3.11 14.20 -19.77
N GLN A 174 2.93 12.98 -20.26
CA GLN A 174 1.69 12.56 -20.92
C GLN A 174 1.34 11.12 -20.54
N VAL A 175 0.05 10.89 -20.25
CA VAL A 175 -0.52 9.56 -20.02
C VAL A 175 -1.65 9.33 -21.01
N THR A 176 -1.54 8.27 -21.81
CA THR A 176 -2.53 7.86 -22.80
C THR A 176 -3.13 6.53 -22.37
N ASN A 177 -4.46 6.47 -22.25
CA ASN A 177 -5.16 5.22 -21.96
C ASN A 177 -5.46 4.47 -23.26
N TRP A 178 -5.33 3.15 -23.22
CA TRP A 178 -5.66 2.28 -24.34
C TRP A 178 -6.45 1.07 -23.87
N ARG A 179 -7.49 0.68 -24.62
CA ARG A 179 -8.32 -0.50 -24.35
C ARG A 179 -8.22 -1.47 -25.50
N THR A 180 -8.43 -2.76 -25.24
CA THR A 180 -8.44 -3.80 -26.28
C THR A 180 -9.48 -3.52 -27.38
N GLY A 181 -10.59 -2.85 -27.04
CA GLY A 181 -11.57 -2.40 -28.03
C GLY A 181 -11.04 -1.35 -29.01
N ASP A 182 -10.01 -0.60 -28.65
CA ASP A 182 -9.39 0.41 -29.52
C ASP A 182 -8.48 -0.22 -30.59
N ALA A 183 -8.14 -1.51 -30.46
CA ALA A 183 -7.11 -2.17 -31.27
C ALA A 183 -7.37 -2.13 -32.78
N GLN A 184 -8.64 -2.15 -33.19
CA GLN A 184 -9.02 -2.10 -34.61
C GLN A 184 -8.72 -0.73 -35.25
N ALA A 185 -8.98 0.35 -34.52
CA ALA A 185 -8.74 1.71 -35.00
C ALA A 185 -7.31 2.18 -34.73
N PHE A 186 -6.75 1.79 -33.59
CA PHE A 186 -5.46 2.21 -33.08
C PHE A 186 -4.67 1.00 -32.54
N PRO A 187 -3.98 0.25 -33.43
CA PRO A 187 -3.11 -0.85 -33.01
C PRO A 187 -2.04 -0.37 -32.02
N LEU A 188 -1.82 -1.13 -30.95
CA LEU A 188 -0.94 -0.74 -29.85
C LEU A 188 0.49 -0.46 -30.33
N ARG A 189 1.04 -1.29 -31.22
CA ARG A 189 2.35 -1.08 -31.85
C ARG A 189 2.50 0.31 -32.48
N ARG A 190 1.49 0.73 -33.24
CA ARG A 190 1.49 2.04 -33.93
C ARG A 190 1.41 3.18 -32.92
N LEU A 191 0.58 3.03 -31.89
CA LEU A 191 0.51 4.01 -30.80
C LEU A 191 1.89 4.17 -30.12
N MET A 192 2.59 3.05 -29.90
CA MET A 192 3.89 3.03 -29.24
C MET A 192 5.03 3.67 -30.06
N GLU A 193 4.87 3.94 -31.35
CA GLU A 193 5.86 4.69 -32.15
C GLU A 193 6.09 6.10 -31.58
N GLY A 194 5.05 6.72 -31.00
CA GLY A 194 5.11 8.06 -30.41
C GLY A 194 5.21 8.10 -28.88
N HIS A 195 5.42 6.96 -28.21
CA HIS A 195 5.39 6.86 -26.74
C HIS A 195 6.65 6.20 -26.17
N ASP A 196 7.00 6.59 -24.95
CA ASP A 196 8.26 6.23 -24.29
C ASP A 196 8.14 4.99 -23.42
N ALA A 197 6.98 4.70 -22.85
CA ALA A 197 6.79 3.48 -22.06
C ALA A 197 5.36 2.97 -22.17
N LEU A 198 5.21 1.65 -21.99
CA LEU A 198 3.93 0.97 -21.95
C LEU A 198 3.75 0.36 -20.57
N ILE A 199 2.66 0.64 -19.87
CA ILE A 199 2.23 -0.13 -18.70
C ILE A 199 1.14 -1.08 -19.17
N ASP A 200 1.48 -2.36 -19.28
CA ASP A 200 0.56 -3.38 -19.76
C ASP A 200 -0.13 -4.08 -18.58
N LEU A 201 -1.20 -3.47 -18.08
CA LEU A 201 -2.10 -4.12 -17.11
C LEU A 201 -3.01 -5.13 -17.81
N ALA A 202 -3.11 -5.04 -19.14
CA ALA A 202 -3.95 -5.91 -19.93
C ALA A 202 -3.40 -7.35 -20.01
N GLY A 203 -2.07 -7.49 -19.99
CA GLY A 203 -1.38 -8.69 -20.40
C GLY A 203 -1.58 -8.98 -21.90
N ALA A 204 -1.98 -7.96 -22.67
CA ALA A 204 -2.39 -8.11 -24.06
C ALA A 204 -1.31 -7.63 -25.05
N ALA A 205 -0.28 -6.93 -24.56
CA ALA A 205 0.78 -6.43 -25.41
C ALA A 205 1.72 -7.57 -25.81
N ALA A 206 1.94 -7.74 -27.10
CA ALA A 206 3.01 -8.59 -27.61
C ALA A 206 4.37 -7.97 -27.27
N ASP A 207 5.41 -8.80 -27.17
CA ASP A 207 6.77 -8.31 -26.90
C ASP A 207 7.31 -7.38 -28.00
N THR A 208 6.72 -7.45 -29.19
CA THR A 208 7.03 -6.58 -30.34
C THR A 208 6.33 -5.22 -30.30
N ASP A 209 5.30 -5.03 -29.46
CA ASP A 209 4.57 -3.76 -29.39
C ASP A 209 5.41 -2.64 -28.73
N ALA A 210 6.20 -3.00 -27.72
CA ALA A 210 7.02 -2.05 -26.96
C ALA A 210 8.33 -2.69 -26.44
N PRO A 211 9.25 -3.12 -27.33
CA PRO A 211 10.46 -3.83 -26.94
C PRO A 211 11.29 -3.06 -25.92
N GLY A 212 11.64 -3.71 -24.81
CA GLY A 212 12.50 -3.14 -23.76
C GLY A 212 11.90 -1.96 -22.97
N ARG A 213 10.62 -1.62 -23.18
CA ARG A 213 9.95 -0.48 -22.55
C ARG A 213 8.55 -0.77 -22.00
N THR A 214 8.20 -2.05 -21.90
CA THR A 214 6.97 -2.51 -21.25
C THR A 214 7.20 -2.74 -19.76
N VAL A 215 6.33 -2.15 -18.95
CA VAL A 215 6.17 -2.39 -17.52
C VAL A 215 4.96 -3.28 -17.34
N ARG A 216 5.15 -4.48 -16.77
CA ARG A 216 4.08 -5.43 -16.48
C ARG A 216 4.01 -5.66 -14.96
N PRO A 217 2.82 -5.77 -14.37
CA PRO A 217 2.70 -6.27 -13.01
C PRO A 217 3.26 -7.70 -12.97
N PRO A 218 3.99 -8.09 -11.90
CA PRO A 218 4.41 -9.46 -11.72
C PRO A 218 3.19 -10.38 -11.55
N ALA A 219 3.40 -11.68 -11.78
CA ALA A 219 2.34 -12.67 -11.58
C ALA A 219 1.89 -12.76 -10.11
N ASP A 220 2.80 -12.48 -9.17
CA ASP A 220 2.52 -12.40 -7.74
C ASP A 220 2.53 -10.94 -7.26
N PRO A 221 1.36 -10.35 -6.92
CA PRO A 221 1.27 -8.99 -6.39
C PRO A 221 2.10 -8.76 -5.12
N HIS A 222 2.36 -9.81 -4.34
CA HIS A 222 3.19 -9.74 -3.15
C HIS A 222 4.61 -9.22 -3.44
N GLU A 223 5.15 -9.46 -4.64
CA GLU A 223 6.47 -8.95 -5.03
C GLU A 223 6.56 -7.42 -5.03
N LEU A 224 5.48 -6.73 -5.40
CA LEU A 224 5.40 -5.27 -5.34
C LEU A 224 5.00 -4.81 -3.93
N GLY A 225 4.03 -5.50 -3.34
CA GLY A 225 3.52 -5.18 -2.00
C GLY A 225 4.62 -5.16 -0.95
N ARG A 226 5.53 -6.13 -0.96
CA ARG A 226 6.62 -6.22 0.03
C ARG A 226 7.56 -5.01 0.05
N LEU A 227 7.75 -4.35 -1.09
CA LEU A 227 8.62 -3.18 -1.21
C LEU A 227 7.95 -1.93 -0.63
N VAL A 228 6.64 -1.79 -0.85
CA VAL A 228 5.93 -0.53 -0.62
C VAL A 228 5.20 -0.52 0.72
N LEU A 229 4.56 -1.63 1.08
CA LEU A 229 3.63 -1.72 2.19
C LEU A 229 4.21 -1.21 3.52
N PRO A 230 5.42 -1.61 3.95
CA PRO A 230 5.86 -1.26 5.30
C PRO A 230 6.07 0.25 5.48
N GLY A 231 6.58 0.93 4.43
CA GLY A 231 6.73 2.37 4.44
C GLY A 231 5.40 3.12 4.37
N LEU A 232 4.48 2.67 3.50
CA LEU A 232 3.16 3.27 3.38
C LEU A 232 2.37 3.15 4.68
N ILE A 233 2.27 1.94 5.24
CA ILE A 233 1.45 1.70 6.43
C ILE A 233 2.04 2.40 7.66
N GLY A 234 3.37 2.45 7.77
CA GLY A 234 4.05 3.19 8.84
C GLY A 234 3.72 4.69 8.80
N ALA A 235 3.69 5.30 7.61
CA ALA A 235 3.31 6.70 7.47
C ALA A 235 1.81 6.92 7.71
N LEU A 236 0.95 6.10 7.11
CA LEU A 236 -0.51 6.23 7.21
C LEU A 236 -1.00 6.05 8.66
N CYS A 237 -0.42 5.12 9.41
CA CYS A 237 -0.76 4.95 10.83
C CYS A 237 -0.26 6.10 11.72
N GLY A 238 0.73 6.88 11.28
CA GLY A 238 1.27 8.01 12.05
C GLY A 238 0.60 9.35 11.77
N HIS A 239 -0.39 9.40 10.86
CA HIS A 239 -1.07 10.63 10.43
C HIS A 239 -2.58 10.38 10.30
N ASP A 240 -3.39 11.42 10.51
CA ASP A 240 -4.86 11.34 10.36
C ASP A 240 -5.27 11.41 8.87
N ALA A 241 -4.85 10.40 8.10
CA ALA A 241 -5.18 10.30 6.68
C ALA A 241 -6.63 9.81 6.48
N SER A 242 -7.42 10.57 5.73
CA SER A 242 -8.82 10.22 5.38
C SER A 242 -8.94 9.24 4.21
N GLY A 243 -7.84 9.01 3.48
CA GLY A 243 -7.84 8.19 2.27
C GLY A 243 -6.45 7.98 1.69
N VAL A 244 -6.31 6.96 0.83
CA VAL A 244 -5.11 6.76 0.01
C VAL A 244 -5.27 7.53 -1.31
N SER A 245 -4.60 8.68 -1.43
CA SER A 245 -4.70 9.54 -2.61
C SER A 245 -3.59 9.29 -3.64
N ALA A 246 -3.76 9.83 -4.84
CA ALA A 246 -2.73 9.80 -5.88
C ALA A 246 -1.44 10.52 -5.45
N GLU A 247 -1.53 11.55 -4.61
CA GLU A 247 -0.38 12.27 -4.06
C GLU A 247 0.43 11.40 -3.10
N VAL A 248 -0.25 10.63 -2.24
CA VAL A 248 0.38 9.64 -1.34
C VAL A 248 1.08 8.56 -2.15
N LEU A 249 0.40 7.98 -3.14
CA LEU A 249 0.96 6.94 -4.00
C LEU A 249 2.13 7.48 -4.84
N ALA A 250 2.06 8.72 -5.31
CA ALA A 250 3.15 9.35 -6.06
C ALA A 250 4.36 9.66 -5.17
N ALA A 251 4.15 10.04 -3.90
CA ALA A 251 5.24 10.20 -2.94
C ALA A 251 5.97 8.87 -2.69
N ALA A 252 5.21 7.78 -2.47
CA ALA A 252 5.77 6.45 -2.35
C ALA A 252 6.51 6.01 -3.63
N ALA A 253 5.93 6.25 -4.81
CA ALA A 253 6.55 5.91 -6.09
C ALA A 253 7.86 6.66 -6.34
N ARG A 254 7.91 7.97 -6.06
CA ARG A 254 9.13 8.77 -6.17
C ARG A 254 10.20 8.30 -5.20
N ALA A 255 9.83 8.02 -3.93
CA ALA A 255 10.75 7.47 -2.95
C ALA A 255 11.36 6.16 -3.45
N LEU A 256 10.52 5.24 -3.94
CA LEU A 256 10.96 3.94 -4.46
C LEU A 256 11.87 4.07 -5.69
N ALA A 257 11.57 4.99 -6.61
CA ALA A 257 12.40 5.27 -7.78
C ALA A 257 13.75 5.92 -7.40
N LEU A 258 13.77 6.76 -6.36
CA LEU A 258 14.99 7.37 -5.83
C LEU A 258 15.91 6.35 -5.15
N THR A 259 15.33 5.36 -4.46
CA THR A 259 16.10 4.26 -3.85
C THR A 259 16.47 3.17 -4.84
N THR A 260 15.90 3.17 -6.05
CA THR A 260 16.22 2.17 -7.09
C THR A 260 17.63 2.40 -7.63
N PRO A 261 18.54 1.40 -7.56
CA PRO A 261 19.90 1.51 -8.10
C PRO A 261 19.92 1.82 -9.61
N PRO A 262 20.98 2.48 -10.12
CA PRO A 262 21.16 2.70 -11.55
C PRO A 262 21.07 1.39 -12.35
N GLY A 263 20.40 1.42 -13.50
CA GLY A 263 20.19 0.23 -14.35
C GLY A 263 19.06 -0.71 -13.92
N GLN A 264 18.59 -0.63 -12.66
CA GLN A 264 17.48 -1.43 -12.17
C GLN A 264 16.13 -0.70 -12.33
N VAL A 265 15.02 -1.47 -12.30
CA VAL A 265 13.65 -0.94 -12.34
C VAL A 265 13.05 -0.68 -10.96
N LEU A 266 13.45 -1.49 -9.99
CA LEU A 266 13.02 -1.47 -8.60
C LEU A 266 14.22 -1.83 -7.71
N PRO A 267 14.22 -1.42 -6.43
CA PRO A 267 15.25 -1.84 -5.49
C PRO A 267 15.12 -3.33 -5.13
N GLY A 268 16.16 -3.88 -4.50
CA GLY A 268 16.13 -5.24 -3.97
C GLY A 268 15.08 -5.39 -2.84
N PRO A 269 14.50 -6.59 -2.67
CA PRO A 269 13.43 -6.82 -1.70
C PRO A 269 13.85 -6.67 -0.23
N ASP A 270 15.14 -6.82 0.06
CA ASP A 270 15.71 -6.73 1.41
C ASP A 270 16.37 -5.36 1.68
N ASP A 271 16.18 -4.38 0.80
CA ASP A 271 16.72 -3.04 1.01
C ASP A 271 15.97 -2.31 2.14
N GLY A 272 16.58 -2.34 3.33
CA GLY A 272 16.04 -1.71 4.54
C GLY A 272 15.89 -0.18 4.48
N LEU A 273 16.45 0.49 3.46
CA LEU A 273 16.27 1.94 3.27
C LEU A 273 14.91 2.25 2.63
N VAL A 274 14.34 1.33 1.84
CA VAL A 274 13.11 1.54 1.08
C VAL A 274 11.93 1.90 1.99
N PRO A 275 11.60 1.14 3.06
CA PRO A 275 10.50 1.48 3.94
C PRO A 275 10.65 2.88 4.56
N ARG A 276 11.88 3.25 4.97
CA ARG A 276 12.16 4.54 5.61
C ARG A 276 12.02 5.70 4.62
N ALA A 277 12.51 5.53 3.40
CA ALA A 277 12.37 6.53 2.35
C ALA A 277 10.90 6.78 2.00
N ILE A 278 10.12 5.71 1.81
CA ILE A 278 8.68 5.80 1.53
C ILE A 278 7.96 6.49 2.69
N ALA A 279 8.16 6.03 3.93
CA ALA A 279 7.48 6.59 5.10
C ALA A 279 7.75 8.10 5.25
N ARG A 280 8.99 8.52 4.99
CA ARG A 280 9.39 9.93 5.04
C ARG A 280 8.72 10.78 3.96
N GLU A 281 8.76 10.36 2.69
CA GLU A 281 8.16 11.16 1.61
C GLU A 281 6.63 11.21 1.74
N VAL A 282 6.01 10.11 2.13
CA VAL A 282 4.56 10.06 2.36
C VAL A 282 4.17 10.90 3.57
N GLY A 283 4.92 10.82 4.68
CA GLY A 283 4.70 11.65 5.86
C GLY A 283 4.76 13.14 5.56
N ARG A 284 5.65 13.60 4.66
CA ARG A 284 5.67 15.01 4.22
C ARG A 284 4.42 15.45 3.46
N VAL A 285 3.80 14.54 2.71
CA VAL A 285 2.54 14.83 1.99
C VAL A 285 1.34 14.83 2.94
N LEU A 286 1.39 14.00 3.99
CA LEU A 286 0.32 13.87 4.98
C LEU A 286 0.41 14.92 6.09
N ALA A 287 1.61 15.45 6.36
CA ALA A 287 1.80 16.49 7.37
C ALA A 287 0.98 17.73 6.99
N PRO A 288 0.27 18.36 7.96
CA PRO A 288 -0.36 19.64 7.74
C PRO A 288 0.68 20.63 7.22
N PRO A 289 0.30 21.55 6.31
CA PRO A 289 1.20 22.65 5.96
C PRO A 289 1.55 23.38 7.25
N ALA A 290 2.82 23.34 7.65
CA ALA A 290 3.29 24.01 8.84
C ALA A 290 2.84 25.47 8.79
N ASP A 291 2.25 25.94 9.88
CA ASP A 291 1.81 27.33 10.07
C ASP A 291 3.02 28.26 9.88
N ARG A 292 3.23 28.76 8.65
CA ARG A 292 4.25 29.74 8.30
C ARG A 292 3.84 31.16 8.77
N SER A 293 3.14 31.24 9.90
CA SER A 293 2.56 32.47 10.45
C SER A 293 3.00 32.72 11.89
N ARG A 294 4.16 32.22 12.32
CA ARG A 294 4.75 32.61 13.59
C ARG A 294 6.25 32.85 13.48
N HIS A 295 6.61 33.99 12.90
CA HIS A 295 7.72 34.79 13.44
C HIS A 295 7.24 36.25 13.57
N PRO A 296 7.30 36.84 14.78
CA PRO A 296 7.11 38.27 14.97
C PRO A 296 8.26 39.08 14.34
#